data_AF-A0A1Y1WLF2-F1
#
_entry.id   AF-A0A1Y1WLF2-F1
#
_cell.length_a   1.000
_cell.length_b   1.000
_cell.length_c   1.000
_cell.angle_alpha   90.00
_cell.angle_beta   90.00
_cell.angle_gamma   90.00
#
_symmetry.space_group_name_H-M   'P 1'
#
loop_
_entity.id
_entity.type
_entity.pdbx_description
1 polymer ?
#
loop_
_entity_poly.entity_id
_entity_poly.type
_entity_poly.pdbx_seq_one_letter_code
_entity_poly.pdbx_strand_id
1 'polypeptide(L)'
;MQPARRWRFRRSRQQRARGRIRACPRRMWWGTRLRGQTSLSITTSSICISGKVKAAISPLHLVSQLKACHFIRESCAERNSWLLHVGICHSIETGEPEVALDLLSQYFRTVLIPAPSDHLPVHNLPLRREFNATLLRFRLDTQYYVELVSNQQELDALKFGQRTLWRYPEIFDMWLANTLLFASSGNVSAPDQVVPRDELKQKKNEIMEHITNVAALVAYPDPSKSSLAFLLSQSRRKELAADVNAAILQSMRFPKEPAMVTIVRQLATTSAYLVGGRASMQSSGEEARKPWRLGTFVNSEADSTQLVDSSV
;
A
#
# COMPACT_ATOMS: atom_id res chain seq x y z
N MET A 1 -11.53 -43.88 -10.63
CA MET A 1 -12.75 -43.48 -9.89
C MET A 1 -12.38 -43.23 -8.44
N GLN A 2 -12.22 -41.97 -8.04
CA GLN A 2 -11.96 -41.62 -6.65
C GLN A 2 -13.30 -41.45 -5.90
N PRO A 3 -13.44 -41.95 -4.66
CA PRO A 3 -14.71 -41.91 -3.96
C PRO A 3 -15.03 -40.48 -3.51
N ALA A 4 -16.25 -40.04 -3.82
CA ALA A 4 -16.83 -38.79 -3.35
C ALA A 4 -16.79 -38.75 -1.81
N ARG A 5 -15.92 -37.91 -1.25
CA ARG A 5 -15.85 -37.68 0.19
C ARG A 5 -17.07 -36.88 0.63
N ARG A 6 -18.03 -37.60 1.20
CA ARG A 6 -19.23 -37.06 1.86
C ARG A 6 -18.80 -36.26 3.08
N TRP A 7 -18.90 -34.93 3.00
CA TRP A 7 -18.69 -34.03 4.14
C TRP A 7 -19.75 -34.31 5.21
N ARG A 8 -19.40 -35.13 6.21
CA ARG A 8 -20.23 -35.26 7.42
C ARG A 8 -19.96 -34.06 8.31
N PHE A 9 -20.93 -33.16 8.38
CA PHE A 9 -20.97 -32.07 9.35
C PHE A 9 -21.05 -32.65 10.77
N ARG A 10 -19.89 -32.83 11.41
CA ARG A 10 -19.79 -33.31 12.79
C ARG A 10 -20.08 -32.12 13.70
N ARG A 11 -21.34 -31.99 14.14
CA ARG A 11 -21.71 -31.08 15.23
C ARG A 11 -21.02 -31.57 16.51
N SER A 12 -19.83 -31.04 16.79
CA SER A 12 -19.19 -31.20 18.09
C SER A 12 -19.97 -30.41 19.13
N ARG A 13 -20.75 -31.13 19.94
CA ARG A 13 -21.31 -30.63 21.21
C ARG A 13 -20.13 -30.27 22.12
N GLN A 14 -19.84 -28.97 22.23
CA GLN A 14 -18.90 -28.45 23.20
C GLN A 14 -19.56 -28.50 24.57
N GLN A 15 -19.13 -29.47 25.38
CA GLN A 15 -19.51 -29.57 26.78
C GLN A 15 -19.02 -28.33 27.53
N ARG A 16 -19.94 -27.75 28.32
CA ARG A 16 -19.71 -26.63 29.23
C ARG A 16 -18.78 -27.08 30.35
N ALA A 17 -17.49 -26.75 30.23
CA ALA A 17 -16.62 -26.63 31.40
C ALA A 17 -16.79 -25.20 31.94
N ARG A 18 -17.52 -25.07 33.07
CA ARG A 18 -17.53 -23.85 33.90
C ARG A 18 -16.16 -23.72 34.57
N GLY A 19 -15.17 -23.25 33.82
CA GLY A 19 -13.92 -22.73 34.37
C GLY A 19 -14.14 -21.29 34.82
N ARG A 20 -13.90 -21.02 36.11
CA ARG A 20 -13.87 -19.66 36.68
C ARG A 20 -13.07 -18.73 35.77
N ILE A 21 -13.74 -17.75 35.20
CA ILE A 21 -13.12 -16.60 34.56
C ILE A 21 -12.44 -15.82 35.69
N ARG A 22 -11.14 -16.07 35.90
CA ARG A 22 -10.26 -15.06 36.49
C ARG A 22 -10.19 -13.97 35.44
N ALA A 23 -10.72 -12.80 35.79
CA ALA A 23 -10.56 -11.58 35.02
C ALA A 23 -9.05 -11.36 34.80
N CYS A 24 -8.59 -11.52 33.55
CA CYS A 24 -7.31 -10.96 33.18
C CYS A 24 -7.44 -9.43 33.26
N PRO A 25 -6.48 -8.76 33.91
CA PRO A 25 -6.52 -7.32 34.05
C PRO A 25 -6.37 -6.71 32.66
N ARG A 26 -7.29 -5.80 32.33
CA ARG A 26 -7.01 -4.70 31.40
C ARG A 26 -5.57 -4.26 31.63
N ARG A 27 -4.71 -4.42 30.62
CA ARG A 27 -3.43 -3.71 30.57
C ARG A 27 -3.79 -2.22 30.60
N MET A 28 -3.79 -1.65 31.80
CA MET A 28 -3.60 -0.23 32.01
C MET A 28 -2.22 0.07 31.44
N TRP A 29 -2.21 0.62 30.24
CA TRP A 29 -1.15 1.54 29.90
C TRP A 29 -1.15 2.63 30.98
N TRP A 30 0.00 2.80 31.62
CA TRP A 30 0.31 4.02 32.36
C TRP A 30 0.40 5.15 31.33
N GLY A 31 -0.76 5.68 30.96
CA GLY A 31 -0.86 7.06 30.52
C GLY A 31 -0.63 7.91 31.76
N THR A 32 0.57 8.43 31.92
CA THR A 32 0.85 9.54 32.81
C THR A 32 -0.07 10.70 32.41
N ARG A 33 -1.18 10.79 33.14
CA ARG A 33 -2.14 11.88 33.09
C ARG A 33 -1.48 13.11 33.69
N LEU A 34 -0.73 13.85 32.87
CA LEU A 34 -0.57 15.28 33.10
C LEU A 34 -1.95 15.90 32.92
N ARG A 35 -2.62 16.17 34.04
CA ARG A 35 -3.75 17.11 34.06
C ARG A 35 -3.20 18.48 33.76
N GLY A 36 -3.38 18.87 32.51
CA GLY A 36 -3.33 20.25 32.04
C GLY A 36 -4.28 20.35 30.87
N GLN A 37 -5.58 20.42 31.16
CA GLN A 37 -6.53 20.92 30.18
C GLN A 37 -6.23 22.40 29.97
N THR A 38 -5.44 22.71 28.95
CA THR A 38 -5.62 23.93 28.19
C THR A 38 -6.37 23.54 26.92
N SER A 39 -7.67 23.81 26.92
CA SER A 39 -8.43 23.98 25.70
C SER A 39 -7.76 25.08 24.88
N LEU A 40 -6.91 24.71 23.92
CA LEU A 40 -6.48 25.60 22.86
C LEU A 40 -7.62 25.69 21.86
N SER A 41 -8.61 26.51 22.20
CA SER A 41 -9.29 27.28 21.16
C SER A 41 -8.18 28.03 20.42
N ILE A 42 -7.94 27.68 19.16
CA ILE A 42 -7.22 28.57 18.26
C ILE A 42 -8.22 29.68 17.90
N THR A 43 -8.52 30.51 18.89
CA THR A 43 -8.70 31.92 18.62
C THR A 43 -7.38 32.39 18.02
N THR A 44 -7.45 33.17 16.96
CA THR A 44 -6.34 33.98 16.46
C THR A 44 -5.90 34.92 17.58
N SER A 45 -5.15 34.37 18.52
CA SER A 45 -4.55 35.07 19.64
C SER A 45 -3.44 35.90 19.06
N SER A 46 -3.75 37.18 18.86
CA SER A 46 -2.76 38.26 18.81
C SER A 46 -1.68 37.96 19.85
N ILE A 47 -0.46 37.68 19.39
CA ILE A 47 0.70 37.59 20.25
C ILE A 47 0.95 39.01 20.77
N CYS A 48 0.31 39.36 21.88
CA CYS A 48 0.60 40.57 22.61
C CYS A 48 1.90 40.34 23.39
N ILE A 49 3.02 40.64 22.74
CA ILE A 49 4.33 40.77 23.39
C ILE A 49 4.25 42.02 24.29
N SER A 50 3.75 41.86 25.51
CA SER A 50 3.79 42.91 26.54
C SER A 50 5.17 42.97 27.17
N GLY A 51 6.13 43.43 26.39
CA GLY A 51 7.45 43.85 26.83
C GLY A 51 7.84 45.06 26.02
N LYS A 52 8.02 46.22 26.67
CA LYS A 52 8.47 47.46 26.03
C LYS A 52 9.95 47.32 25.62
N VAL A 53 10.22 46.51 24.61
CA VAL A 53 11.47 46.52 23.87
C VAL A 53 11.10 46.95 22.46
N LYS A 54 11.18 48.26 22.20
CA LYS A 54 11.14 48.85 20.86
C LYS A 54 12.42 48.48 20.12
N ALA A 55 12.65 47.19 19.88
CA ALA A 55 13.58 46.77 18.84
C ALA A 55 12.80 46.80 17.53
N ALA A 56 13.19 47.68 16.61
CA ALA A 56 12.64 47.72 15.27
C ALA A 56 13.05 46.43 14.54
N ILE A 57 12.27 45.36 14.71
CA ILE A 57 12.44 44.13 13.94
C ILE A 57 12.04 44.47 12.50
N SER A 58 13.02 44.53 11.63
CA SER A 58 12.82 44.80 10.21
C SER A 58 11.83 43.77 9.63
N PRO A 59 10.79 44.19 8.87
CA PRO A 59 9.80 43.28 8.27
C PRO A 59 10.42 42.13 7.45
N LEU A 60 11.61 42.35 6.89
CA LEU A 60 12.39 41.35 6.16
C LEU A 60 12.81 40.17 7.05
N HIS A 61 13.10 40.41 8.33
CA HIS A 61 13.49 39.36 9.27
C HIS A 61 12.30 38.46 9.61
N LEU A 62 11.09 39.04 9.72
CA LEU A 62 9.87 38.30 10.03
C LEU A 62 9.43 37.39 8.85
N VAL A 63 9.59 37.87 7.61
CA VAL A 63 9.34 37.06 6.40
C VAL A 63 10.32 35.89 6.29
N SER A 64 11.60 36.11 6.64
CA SER A 64 12.61 35.04 6.66
C SER A 64 12.27 33.96 7.69
N GLN A 65 11.89 34.35 8.92
CA GLN A 65 11.51 33.39 9.97
C GLN A 65 10.24 32.61 9.61
N LEU A 66 9.23 33.24 9.00
CA LEU A 66 8.02 32.54 8.56
C LEU A 66 8.33 31.51 7.45
N LYS A 67 9.21 31.85 6.50
CA LYS A 67 9.66 30.89 5.46
C LYS A 67 10.42 29.71 6.07
N ALA A 68 11.30 29.96 7.05
CA ALA A 68 12.03 28.89 7.74
C ALA A 68 11.09 27.97 8.53
N CYS A 69 10.11 28.53 9.25
CA CYS A 69 9.10 27.75 9.97
C CYS A 69 8.22 26.92 9.02
N HIS A 70 7.86 27.46 7.85
CA HIS A 70 7.11 26.73 6.82
C HIS A 70 7.93 25.54 6.29
N PHE A 71 9.20 25.77 5.94
CA PHE A 71 10.11 24.74 5.45
C PHE A 71 10.34 23.61 6.46
N ILE A 72 10.50 23.94 7.76
CA ILE A 72 10.66 22.93 8.82
C ILE A 72 9.36 22.13 8.99
N ARG A 73 8.19 22.78 8.93
CA ARG A 73 6.90 22.09 9.05
C ARG A 73 6.65 21.14 7.87
N GLU A 74 6.98 21.56 6.65
CA GLU A 74 6.90 20.71 5.45
C GLU A 74 7.88 19.53 5.56
N SER A 75 9.14 19.78 5.95
CA SER A 75 10.15 18.72 6.14
C SER A 75 9.74 17.68 7.19
N CYS A 76 9.09 18.08 8.28
CA CYS A 76 8.60 17.16 9.30
C CYS A 76 7.40 16.34 8.83
N ALA A 77 6.48 16.94 8.05
CA ALA A 77 5.36 16.22 7.45
C ALA A 77 5.85 15.17 6.44
N GLU A 78 6.85 15.52 5.62
CA GLU A 78 7.45 14.62 4.63
C GLU A 78 8.16 13.42 5.28
N ARG A 79 8.96 13.63 6.34
CA ARG A 79 9.62 12.51 7.05
C ARG A 79 8.63 11.51 7.62
N ASN A 80 7.54 12.00 8.22
CA ASN A 80 6.51 11.13 8.75
C ASN A 80 5.79 10.35 7.65
N SER A 81 5.56 10.97 6.49
CA SER A 81 4.96 10.30 5.33
C SER A 81 5.85 9.16 4.79
N TRP A 82 7.17 9.36 4.75
CA TRP A 82 8.10 8.34 4.26
C TRP A 82 8.16 7.12 5.17
N LEU A 83 8.30 7.34 6.48
CA LEU A 83 8.28 6.25 7.47
C LEU A 83 6.97 5.48 7.43
N LEU A 84 5.85 6.17 7.23
CA LEU A 84 4.53 5.54 7.16
C LEU A 84 4.38 4.65 5.93
N HIS A 85 4.90 5.11 4.79
CA HIS A 85 4.88 4.33 3.56
C HIS A 85 5.77 3.06 3.66
N VAL A 86 6.95 3.17 4.27
CA VAL A 86 7.80 2.00 4.58
C VAL A 86 7.08 1.02 5.50
N GLY A 87 6.38 1.53 6.52
CA GLY A 87 5.55 0.72 7.41
C GLY A 87 4.44 -0.05 6.68
N ILE A 88 3.71 0.61 5.76
CA ILE A 88 2.66 -0.03 4.95
C ILE A 88 3.24 -1.17 4.11
N CYS A 89 4.35 -0.94 3.40
CA CYS A 89 4.98 -1.97 2.57
C CYS A 89 5.46 -3.14 3.43
N HIS A 90 6.10 -2.85 4.57
CA HIS A 90 6.58 -3.87 5.49
C HIS A 90 5.43 -4.74 6.00
N SER A 91 4.31 -4.15 6.42
CA SER A 91 3.12 -4.90 6.86
C SER A 91 2.55 -5.81 5.77
N ILE A 92 2.56 -5.39 4.51
CA ILE A 92 2.13 -6.26 3.40
C ILE A 92 3.11 -7.42 3.23
N GLU A 93 4.41 -7.14 3.27
CA GLU A 93 5.47 -8.15 3.08
C GLU A 93 5.52 -9.19 4.20
N THR A 94 5.20 -8.82 5.43
CA THR A 94 5.17 -9.72 6.59
C THR A 94 3.88 -10.55 6.68
N GLY A 95 2.89 -10.31 5.81
CA GLY A 95 1.61 -11.02 5.84
C GLY A 95 0.59 -10.42 6.80
N GLU A 96 0.71 -9.12 7.11
CA GLU A 96 -0.24 -8.34 7.92
C GLU A 96 -0.98 -7.27 7.08
N PRO A 97 -1.70 -7.64 6.00
CA PRO A 97 -2.34 -6.66 5.13
C PRO A 97 -3.48 -5.89 5.82
N GLU A 98 -4.04 -6.39 6.94
CA GLU A 98 -5.02 -5.65 7.76
C GLU A 98 -4.44 -4.34 8.32
N VAL A 99 -3.23 -4.41 8.87
CA VAL A 99 -2.51 -3.24 9.39
C VAL A 99 -2.23 -2.25 8.25
N ALA A 100 -1.82 -2.76 7.09
CA ALA A 100 -1.60 -1.95 5.90
C ALA A 100 -2.89 -1.25 5.43
N LEU A 101 -4.03 -1.95 5.44
CA LEU A 101 -5.34 -1.41 5.07
C LEU A 101 -5.80 -0.31 6.04
N ASP A 102 -5.58 -0.47 7.34
CA ASP A 102 -5.90 0.54 8.35
C ASP A 102 -5.06 1.80 8.16
N LEU A 103 -3.74 1.63 7.98
CA LEU A 103 -2.83 2.74 7.72
C LEU A 103 -3.19 3.48 6.42
N LEU A 104 -3.47 2.74 5.34
CA LEU A 104 -3.92 3.33 4.08
C LEU A 104 -5.23 4.11 4.24
N SER A 105 -6.19 3.56 4.99
CA SER A 105 -7.50 4.22 5.23
C SER A 105 -7.35 5.47 6.11
N GLN A 106 -6.42 5.46 7.04
CA GLN A 106 -6.17 6.58 7.95
C GLN A 106 -5.42 7.73 7.25
N TYR A 107 -4.37 7.41 6.50
CA TYR A 107 -3.42 8.41 5.98
C TYR A 107 -3.53 8.67 4.47
N PHE A 108 -4.00 7.70 3.69
CA PHE A 108 -4.03 7.74 2.23
C PHE A 108 -5.44 7.45 1.66
N ARG A 109 -6.45 8.17 2.15
CA ARG A 109 -7.85 8.06 1.69
C ARG A 109 -8.05 8.25 0.18
N THR A 110 -7.09 8.89 -0.47
CA THR A 110 -7.08 9.14 -1.92
C THR A 110 -6.64 7.94 -2.75
N VAL A 111 -5.96 6.97 -2.13
CA VAL A 111 -5.39 5.75 -2.74
C VAL A 111 -6.39 4.60 -2.67
N LEU A 112 -7.10 4.46 -1.55
CA LEU A 112 -8.10 3.43 -1.38
C LEU A 112 -9.51 4.02 -1.39
N ILE A 113 -10.37 3.40 -2.20
CA ILE A 113 -11.81 3.56 -2.06
C ILE A 113 -12.22 2.80 -0.77
N PRO A 114 -13.17 3.35 0.03
CA PRO A 114 -13.70 2.62 1.19
C PRO A 114 -14.21 1.24 0.77
N ALA A 115 -14.15 0.28 1.69
CA ALA A 115 -14.68 -1.06 1.44
C ALA A 115 -16.13 -0.97 0.94
N PRO A 116 -16.53 -1.84 -0.01
CA PRO A 116 -17.91 -1.86 -0.50
C PRO A 116 -18.84 -2.11 0.68
N SER A 117 -19.55 -1.06 1.10
CA SER A 117 -20.56 -1.14 2.14
C SER A 117 -21.93 -1.41 1.50
N ASP A 118 -22.91 -1.81 2.30
CA ASP A 118 -24.29 -2.04 1.82
C ASP A 118 -24.96 -0.75 1.29
N HIS A 119 -24.32 0.41 1.42
CA HIS A 119 -24.78 1.71 0.95
C HIS A 119 -23.71 2.33 0.05
N LEU A 120 -23.45 1.74 -1.10
CA LEU A 120 -22.51 2.23 -2.10
C LEU A 120 -22.95 3.63 -2.60
N PRO A 121 -22.31 4.74 -2.19
CA PRO A 121 -22.52 6.03 -2.82
C PRO A 121 -21.54 6.08 -4.00
N VAL A 122 -21.76 5.22 -4.99
CA VAL A 122 -20.82 5.12 -6.10
C VAL A 122 -21.12 6.28 -7.04
N HIS A 123 -20.16 7.19 -7.15
CA HIS A 123 -20.19 8.21 -8.18
C HIS A 123 -20.36 7.55 -9.55
N ASN A 124 -21.15 8.18 -10.42
CA ASN A 124 -21.76 7.53 -11.58
C ASN A 124 -20.77 7.06 -12.66
N LEU A 125 -19.47 7.40 -12.58
CA LEU A 125 -18.51 7.19 -13.67
C LEU A 125 -17.29 6.36 -13.25
N PRO A 126 -16.88 5.34 -14.05
CA PRO A 126 -15.63 4.62 -13.83
C PRO A 126 -14.44 5.48 -14.25
N LEU A 127 -14.11 6.48 -13.44
CA LEU A 127 -12.90 7.27 -13.65
C LEU A 127 -11.67 6.37 -13.48
N ARG A 128 -10.66 6.55 -14.33
CA ARG A 128 -9.42 5.75 -14.34
C ARG A 128 -8.77 5.64 -12.96
N ARG A 129 -8.85 6.72 -12.18
CA ARG A 129 -8.36 6.77 -10.81
C ARG A 129 -9.14 5.85 -9.87
N GLU A 130 -10.46 5.91 -9.91
CA GLU A 130 -11.33 5.07 -9.08
C GLU A 130 -11.20 3.60 -9.47
N PHE A 131 -11.13 3.33 -10.78
CA PHE A 131 -10.83 2.03 -11.32
C PHE A 131 -9.53 1.42 -10.76
N ASN A 132 -8.42 2.16 -10.83
CA ASN A 132 -7.14 1.70 -10.30
C ASN A 132 -7.18 1.51 -8.77
N ALA A 133 -7.85 2.41 -8.04
CA ALA A 133 -8.01 2.29 -6.59
C ALA A 133 -8.83 1.04 -6.19
N THR A 134 -9.91 0.75 -6.92
CA THR A 134 -10.72 -0.46 -6.72
C THR A 134 -9.91 -1.72 -6.99
N LEU A 135 -9.11 -1.75 -8.07
CA LEU A 135 -8.23 -2.89 -8.37
C LEU A 135 -7.16 -3.09 -7.29
N LEU A 136 -6.56 -2.02 -6.79
CA LEU A 136 -5.57 -2.10 -5.72
C LEU A 136 -6.20 -2.63 -4.42
N ARG A 137 -7.38 -2.10 -4.06
CA ARG A 137 -8.15 -2.56 -2.90
C ARG A 137 -8.51 -4.04 -3.03
N PHE A 138 -8.99 -4.47 -4.20
CA PHE A 138 -9.26 -5.88 -4.50
C PHE A 138 -8.03 -6.76 -4.25
N ARG A 139 -6.86 -6.36 -4.75
CA ARG A 139 -5.62 -7.14 -4.54
C ARG A 139 -5.26 -7.25 -3.05
N LEU A 140 -5.38 -6.17 -2.29
CA LEU A 140 -5.16 -6.18 -0.84
C LEU A 140 -6.16 -7.08 -0.09
N ASP A 141 -7.45 -6.96 -0.39
CA ASP A 141 -8.48 -7.80 0.23
C ASP A 141 -8.28 -9.29 -0.12
N THR A 142 -7.87 -9.61 -1.36
CA THR A 142 -7.55 -11.00 -1.73
C THR A 142 -6.30 -11.51 -1.02
N GLN A 143 -5.29 -10.66 -0.81
CA GLN A 143 -4.12 -11.05 -0.02
C GLN A 143 -4.52 -11.32 1.44
N TYR A 144 -5.35 -10.46 2.03
CA TYR A 144 -5.87 -10.68 3.39
C TYR A 144 -6.65 -11.99 3.50
N TYR A 145 -7.53 -12.29 2.54
CA TYR A 145 -8.21 -13.59 2.50
C TYR A 145 -7.20 -14.75 2.48
N VAL A 146 -6.17 -14.67 1.63
CA VAL A 146 -5.14 -15.70 1.52
C VAL A 146 -4.38 -15.88 2.84
N GLU A 147 -4.06 -14.81 3.55
CA GLU A 147 -3.42 -14.89 4.88
C GLU A 147 -4.35 -15.52 5.92
N LEU A 148 -5.66 -15.22 5.90
CA LEU A 148 -6.63 -15.90 6.78
C LEU A 148 -6.64 -17.41 6.54
N VAL A 149 -6.60 -17.84 5.26
CA VAL A 149 -6.53 -19.27 4.92
C VAL A 149 -5.20 -19.88 5.35
N SER A 150 -4.08 -19.20 5.10
CA SER A 150 -2.74 -19.63 5.53
C SER A 150 -2.66 -19.84 7.04
N ASN A 151 -3.30 -18.97 7.81
CA ASN A 151 -3.37 -19.03 9.28
C ASN A 151 -4.43 -20.00 9.82
N GLN A 152 -5.00 -20.86 8.97
CA GLN A 152 -6.04 -21.85 9.33
C GLN A 152 -7.33 -21.22 9.89
N GLN A 153 -7.61 -19.97 9.54
CA GLN A 153 -8.82 -19.24 9.93
C GLN A 153 -9.91 -19.34 8.85
N GLU A 154 -10.20 -20.57 8.38
CA GLU A 154 -11.09 -20.84 7.24
C GLU A 154 -12.49 -20.21 7.38
N LEU A 155 -13.07 -20.25 8.58
CA LEU A 155 -14.41 -19.72 8.81
C LEU A 155 -14.45 -18.20 8.62
N ASP A 156 -13.42 -17.49 9.09
CA ASP A 156 -13.36 -16.04 8.98
C ASP A 156 -12.97 -15.62 7.56
N ALA A 157 -12.10 -16.40 6.89
CA ALA A 157 -11.86 -16.27 5.45
C ALA A 157 -13.17 -16.41 4.66
N LEU A 158 -13.99 -17.44 4.91
CA LEU A 158 -15.27 -17.63 4.21
C LEU A 158 -16.25 -16.48 4.44
N LYS A 159 -16.40 -16.00 5.68
CA LYS A 159 -17.24 -14.83 5.98
C LYS A 159 -16.73 -13.58 5.28
N PHE A 160 -15.42 -13.34 5.31
CA PHE A 160 -14.79 -12.20 4.65
C PHE A 160 -14.99 -12.27 3.13
N GLY A 161 -14.74 -13.44 2.54
CA GLY A 161 -14.97 -13.69 1.12
C GLY A 161 -16.40 -13.33 0.72
N GLN A 162 -17.39 -13.89 1.42
CA GLN A 162 -18.83 -13.64 1.20
C GLN A 162 -19.22 -12.16 1.31
N ARG A 163 -18.69 -11.45 2.31
CA ARG A 163 -19.06 -10.06 2.57
C ARG A 163 -18.35 -9.06 1.65
N THR A 164 -17.09 -9.33 1.33
CA THR A 164 -16.19 -8.35 0.68
C THR A 164 -15.85 -8.75 -0.74
N LEU A 165 -15.28 -9.95 -0.97
CA LEU A 165 -14.75 -10.32 -2.28
C LEU A 165 -15.84 -10.47 -3.36
N TRP A 166 -17.00 -11.03 -3.00
CA TRP A 166 -18.11 -11.21 -3.95
C TRP A 166 -18.80 -9.90 -4.36
N ARG A 167 -18.49 -8.77 -3.71
CA ARG A 167 -19.03 -7.45 -4.08
C ARG A 167 -18.31 -6.82 -5.26
N TYR A 168 -17.06 -7.18 -5.52
CA TYR A 168 -16.29 -6.58 -6.61
C TYR A 168 -16.93 -6.78 -7.99
N PRO A 169 -17.37 -7.99 -8.38
CA PRO A 169 -18.08 -8.19 -9.65
C PRO A 169 -19.32 -7.29 -9.80
N GLU A 170 -20.07 -7.06 -8.72
CA GLU A 170 -21.24 -6.19 -8.69
C GLU A 170 -20.86 -4.73 -9.00
N ILE A 171 -19.75 -4.24 -8.44
CA ILE A 171 -19.21 -2.90 -8.74
C ILE A 171 -18.91 -2.75 -10.23
N PHE A 172 -18.28 -3.76 -10.83
CA PHE A 172 -17.95 -3.75 -12.26
C PHE A 172 -19.20 -3.83 -13.15
N ASP A 173 -20.22 -4.60 -12.76
CA ASP A 173 -21.49 -4.64 -13.49
C ASP A 173 -22.21 -3.29 -13.50
N MET A 174 -22.23 -2.62 -12.37
CA MET A 174 -22.76 -1.26 -12.26
C MET A 174 -21.94 -0.27 -13.11
N TRP A 175 -20.61 -0.32 -13.09
CA TRP A 175 -19.77 0.52 -13.95
C TRP A 175 -20.02 0.26 -15.44
N LEU A 176 -20.19 -1.00 -15.84
CA LEU A 176 -20.54 -1.38 -17.21
C LEU A 176 -21.91 -0.85 -17.63
N ALA A 177 -22.90 -0.88 -16.73
CA ALA A 177 -24.22 -0.32 -16.95
C ALA A 177 -24.17 1.22 -17.09
N ASN A 178 -23.44 1.90 -16.21
CA ASN A 178 -23.30 3.34 -16.24
C ASN A 178 -22.56 3.82 -17.49
N THR A 179 -21.54 3.10 -17.95
CA THR A 179 -20.81 3.45 -19.18
C THR A 179 -21.74 3.62 -20.39
N LEU A 180 -22.83 2.83 -20.46
CA LEU A 180 -23.84 2.96 -21.53
C LEU A 180 -24.66 4.26 -21.41
N LEU A 181 -24.98 4.69 -20.20
CA LEU A 181 -25.72 5.93 -19.94
C LEU A 181 -24.90 7.18 -20.27
N PHE A 182 -23.56 7.12 -20.14
CA PHE A 182 -22.70 8.24 -20.49
C PHE A 182 -22.40 8.36 -21.98
N ALA A 183 -22.33 7.23 -22.70
CA ALA A 183 -22.16 7.24 -24.14
C ALA A 183 -23.30 8.01 -24.86
N SER A 184 -24.50 8.06 -24.28
CA SER A 184 -25.64 8.78 -24.84
C SER A 184 -25.70 10.27 -24.48
N SER A 185 -24.97 10.75 -23.48
CA SER A 185 -25.11 12.13 -22.98
C SER A 185 -24.24 13.16 -23.70
N GLY A 186 -23.26 12.74 -24.51
CA GLY A 186 -22.43 13.62 -25.35
C GLY A 186 -21.54 14.63 -24.61
N ASN A 187 -21.53 14.66 -23.28
CA ASN A 187 -20.99 15.75 -22.46
C ASN A 187 -19.70 15.37 -21.69
N VAL A 188 -18.81 14.58 -22.30
CA VAL A 188 -17.57 14.15 -21.63
C VAL A 188 -16.42 15.09 -21.96
N SER A 189 -16.08 15.98 -21.03
CA SER A 189 -15.02 16.99 -21.19
C SER A 189 -13.59 16.44 -21.12
N ALA A 190 -13.40 15.14 -20.86
CA ALA A 190 -12.08 14.50 -20.82
C ALA A 190 -12.18 12.99 -21.11
N PRO A 191 -12.16 12.56 -22.40
CA PRO A 191 -12.30 11.15 -22.76
C PRO A 191 -11.19 10.27 -22.18
N ASP A 192 -9.99 10.81 -21.99
CA ASP A 192 -8.82 10.07 -21.46
C ASP A 192 -8.97 9.57 -20.02
N GLN A 193 -9.95 10.10 -19.28
CA GLN A 193 -10.17 9.69 -17.88
C GLN A 193 -11.18 8.55 -17.74
N VAL A 194 -11.94 8.21 -18.78
CA VAL A 194 -12.97 7.16 -18.72
C VAL A 194 -12.36 5.83 -19.15
N VAL A 195 -12.59 4.78 -18.37
CA VAL A 195 -12.10 3.43 -18.72
C VAL A 195 -12.95 2.86 -19.87
N PRO A 196 -12.32 2.36 -20.95
CA PRO A 196 -13.04 1.69 -22.03
C PRO A 196 -13.88 0.51 -21.54
N ARG A 197 -15.07 0.34 -22.12
CA ARG A 197 -16.00 -0.74 -21.74
C ARG A 197 -15.39 -2.13 -21.88
N ASP A 198 -14.59 -2.35 -22.92
CA ASP A 198 -13.97 -3.65 -23.17
C ASP A 198 -12.90 -3.98 -22.11
N GLU A 199 -12.14 -2.97 -21.67
CA GLU A 199 -11.21 -3.13 -20.56
C GLU A 199 -11.93 -3.46 -19.24
N LEU A 200 -13.08 -2.80 -18.97
CA LEU A 200 -13.91 -3.13 -17.80
C LEU A 200 -14.42 -4.57 -17.84
N LYS A 201 -14.91 -5.04 -19.00
CA LYS A 201 -15.38 -6.44 -19.15
C LYS A 201 -14.25 -7.44 -18.94
N GLN A 202 -13.10 -7.19 -19.57
CA GLN A 202 -11.93 -8.04 -19.41
C GLN A 202 -11.54 -8.14 -17.93
N LYS A 203 -11.44 -7.00 -17.25
CA LYS A 203 -11.00 -6.94 -15.85
C LYS A 203 -12.01 -7.56 -14.89
N LYS A 204 -13.30 -7.44 -15.18
CA LYS A 204 -14.35 -8.17 -14.44
C LYS A 204 -14.13 -9.69 -14.51
N ASN A 205 -13.86 -10.21 -15.71
CA ASN A 205 -13.65 -11.65 -15.90
C ASN A 205 -12.38 -12.13 -15.17
N GLU A 206 -11.28 -11.37 -15.27
CA GLU A 206 -10.04 -11.65 -14.53
C GLU A 206 -10.27 -11.66 -13.02
N ILE A 207 -11.07 -10.71 -12.49
CA ILE A 207 -11.44 -10.66 -11.07
C ILE A 207 -12.26 -11.88 -10.66
N MET A 208 -13.26 -12.27 -11.45
CA MET A 208 -14.10 -13.45 -11.16
C MET A 208 -13.28 -14.74 -11.13
N GLU A 209 -12.39 -14.90 -12.09
CA GLU A 209 -11.46 -16.03 -12.13
C GLU A 209 -10.54 -16.03 -10.90
N HIS A 210 -9.96 -14.87 -10.56
CA HIS A 210 -9.09 -14.74 -9.41
C HIS A 210 -9.80 -15.01 -8.07
N ILE A 211 -11.05 -14.55 -7.91
CA ILE A 211 -11.89 -14.88 -6.74
C ILE A 211 -12.11 -16.39 -6.66
N THR A 212 -12.41 -17.04 -7.79
CA THR A 212 -12.65 -18.48 -7.84
C THR A 212 -11.40 -19.25 -7.43
N ASN A 213 -10.23 -18.84 -7.93
CA ASN A 213 -8.94 -19.43 -7.58
C ASN A 213 -8.63 -19.24 -6.09
N VAL A 214 -8.74 -18.02 -5.57
CA VAL A 214 -8.47 -17.72 -4.16
C VAL A 214 -9.45 -18.47 -3.24
N ALA A 215 -10.73 -18.54 -3.59
CA ALA A 215 -11.72 -19.28 -2.80
C ALA A 215 -11.46 -20.80 -2.79
N ALA A 216 -10.90 -21.36 -3.86
CA ALA A 216 -10.55 -22.77 -3.92
C ALA A 216 -9.44 -23.17 -2.93
N LEU A 217 -8.62 -22.23 -2.45
CA LEU A 217 -7.58 -22.51 -1.44
C LEU A 217 -8.15 -23.10 -0.15
N VAL A 218 -9.35 -22.69 0.27
CA VAL A 218 -10.00 -23.21 1.49
C VAL A 218 -10.33 -24.70 1.39
N ALA A 219 -10.44 -25.25 0.17
CA ALA A 219 -10.74 -26.67 0.01
C ALA A 219 -9.52 -27.58 0.26
N TYR A 220 -8.29 -27.03 0.31
CA TYR A 220 -7.06 -27.79 0.50
C TYR A 220 -6.75 -27.97 1.99
N PRO A 221 -6.47 -29.20 2.47
CA PRO A 221 -6.04 -29.42 3.85
C PRO A 221 -4.72 -28.73 4.20
N ASP A 222 -3.87 -28.53 3.20
CA ASP A 222 -2.59 -27.85 3.31
C ASP A 222 -2.47 -26.88 2.12
N PRO A 223 -2.74 -25.58 2.31
CA PRO A 223 -2.84 -24.63 1.22
C PRO A 223 -1.48 -24.41 0.52
N SER A 224 -0.37 -24.66 1.22
CA SER A 224 1.00 -24.57 0.68
C SER A 224 1.36 -25.66 -0.32
N LYS A 225 0.62 -26.80 -0.32
CA LYS A 225 0.80 -27.90 -1.29
C LYS A 225 -0.14 -27.80 -2.48
N SER A 226 -1.02 -26.81 -2.50
CA SER A 226 -1.97 -26.62 -3.60
C SER A 226 -1.23 -26.21 -4.88
N SER A 227 -1.86 -26.44 -6.04
CA SER A 227 -1.40 -25.86 -7.31
C SER A 227 -1.41 -24.32 -7.29
N LEU A 228 -2.10 -23.74 -6.30
CA LEU A 228 -2.26 -22.32 -6.06
C LEU A 228 -1.31 -21.77 -4.99
N ALA A 229 -0.28 -22.55 -4.60
CA ALA A 229 0.70 -22.14 -3.60
C ALA A 229 1.46 -20.85 -3.97
N PHE A 230 1.52 -20.49 -5.26
CA PHE A 230 2.08 -19.22 -5.71
C PHE A 230 1.35 -18.00 -5.12
N LEU A 231 0.05 -18.14 -4.78
CA LEU A 231 -0.73 -17.08 -4.12
C LEU A 231 -0.26 -16.79 -2.70
N LEU A 232 0.41 -17.75 -2.05
CA LEU A 232 0.99 -17.62 -0.70
C LEU A 232 2.46 -17.15 -0.72
N SER A 233 3.04 -17.01 -1.91
CA SER A 233 4.47 -16.76 -2.04
C SER A 233 4.88 -15.36 -1.56
N GLN A 234 6.09 -15.27 -0.99
CA GLN A 234 6.70 -13.99 -0.61
C GLN A 234 6.85 -13.05 -1.82
N SER A 235 7.09 -13.62 -3.01
CA SER A 235 7.22 -12.87 -4.26
C SER A 235 5.96 -12.04 -4.54
N ARG A 236 4.78 -12.64 -4.38
CA ARG A 236 3.49 -11.96 -4.58
C ARG A 236 3.29 -10.83 -3.58
N ARG A 237 3.66 -11.03 -2.30
CA ARG A 237 3.56 -9.97 -1.28
C ARG A 237 4.44 -8.76 -1.62
N LYS A 238 5.67 -9.00 -2.06
CA LYS A 238 6.61 -7.95 -2.51
C LYS A 238 6.08 -7.19 -3.73
N GLU A 239 5.52 -7.89 -4.71
CA GLU A 239 4.88 -7.27 -5.87
C GLU A 239 3.73 -6.36 -5.45
N LEU A 240 2.84 -6.86 -4.57
CA LEU A 240 1.72 -6.09 -4.06
C LEU A 240 2.17 -4.84 -3.26
N ALA A 241 3.21 -4.98 -2.43
CA ALA A 241 3.80 -3.85 -1.72
C ALA A 241 4.36 -2.80 -2.69
N ALA A 242 5.03 -3.22 -3.76
CA ALA A 242 5.53 -2.32 -4.80
C ALA A 242 4.40 -1.60 -5.55
N ASP A 243 3.28 -2.27 -5.81
CA ASP A 243 2.11 -1.65 -6.44
C ASP A 243 1.42 -0.65 -5.53
N VAL A 244 1.27 -0.98 -4.24
CA VAL A 244 0.74 -0.05 -3.22
C VAL A 244 1.63 1.18 -3.09
N ASN A 245 2.95 0.99 -3.05
CA ASN A 245 3.92 2.07 -3.05
C ASN A 245 3.74 2.98 -4.27
N ALA A 246 3.70 2.39 -5.48
CA ALA A 246 3.52 3.16 -6.70
C ALA A 246 2.23 3.98 -6.68
N ALA A 247 1.12 3.42 -6.16
CA ALA A 247 -0.15 4.12 -6.02
C ALA A 247 -0.10 5.25 -4.99
N ILE A 248 0.58 5.05 -3.85
CA ILE A 248 0.81 6.09 -2.84
C ILE A 248 1.60 7.25 -3.45
N LEU A 249 2.73 6.97 -4.10
CA LEU A 249 3.57 7.98 -4.76
C LEU A 249 2.78 8.75 -5.82
N GLN A 250 2.01 8.04 -6.66
CA GLN A 250 1.15 8.67 -7.67
C GLN A 250 0.11 9.60 -7.03
N SER A 251 -0.51 9.18 -5.92
CA SER A 251 -1.52 10.00 -5.23
C SER A 251 -0.94 11.29 -4.63
N MET A 252 0.32 11.25 -4.21
CA MET A 252 1.07 12.41 -3.71
C MET A 252 1.69 13.24 -4.83
N ARG A 253 1.49 12.87 -6.10
CA ARG A 253 2.13 13.46 -7.28
C ARG A 253 3.65 13.37 -7.25
N PHE A 254 4.20 12.41 -6.51
CA PHE A 254 5.62 12.11 -6.59
C PHE A 254 5.90 11.24 -7.81
N PRO A 255 7.05 11.43 -8.47
CA PRO A 255 7.49 10.53 -9.53
C PRO A 255 7.68 9.12 -8.96
N LYS A 256 7.43 8.11 -9.81
CA LYS A 256 7.62 6.69 -9.46
C LYS A 256 9.05 6.40 -8.97
N GLU A 257 10.02 7.14 -9.51
CA GLU A 257 11.42 7.06 -9.12
C GLU A 257 11.79 8.33 -8.33
N PRO A 258 12.42 8.23 -7.14
CA PRO A 258 12.82 9.41 -6.37
C PRO A 258 13.73 10.29 -7.22
N ALA A 259 13.56 11.61 -7.14
CA ALA A 259 14.41 12.56 -7.86
C ALA A 259 15.90 12.32 -7.56
N MET A 260 16.24 11.97 -6.32
CA MET A 260 17.61 11.64 -5.92
C MET A 260 18.17 10.42 -6.67
N VAL A 261 17.38 9.36 -6.87
CA VAL A 261 17.83 8.18 -7.64
C VAL A 261 18.08 8.57 -9.09
N THR A 262 17.22 9.43 -9.65
CA THR A 262 17.39 9.96 -11.02
C THR A 262 18.67 10.79 -11.12
N ILE A 263 18.93 11.67 -10.14
CA ILE A 263 20.15 12.50 -10.08
C ILE A 263 21.39 11.62 -9.96
N VAL A 264 21.39 10.63 -9.06
CA VAL A 264 22.51 9.70 -8.87
C VAL A 264 22.77 8.90 -10.15
N ARG A 265 21.71 8.42 -10.83
CA ARG A 265 21.84 7.71 -12.12
C ARG A 265 22.42 8.62 -13.19
N GLN A 266 21.92 9.85 -13.33
CA GLN A 266 22.43 10.83 -14.28
C GLN A 266 23.90 11.19 -14.00
N LEU A 267 24.27 11.38 -12.73
CA LEU A 267 25.63 11.65 -12.32
C LEU A 267 26.56 10.46 -12.63
N ALA A 268 26.10 9.24 -12.39
CA ALA A 268 26.85 8.03 -12.72
C ALA A 268 27.05 7.87 -14.23
N THR A 269 26.01 8.09 -15.04
CA THR A 269 26.11 8.07 -16.50
C THR A 269 27.06 9.15 -17.01
N THR A 270 26.99 10.36 -16.44
CA THR A 270 27.86 11.48 -16.82
C THR A 270 29.32 11.20 -16.44
N SER A 271 29.56 10.65 -15.24
CA SER A 271 30.89 10.23 -14.80
C SER A 271 31.47 9.14 -15.71
N ALA A 272 30.67 8.12 -16.06
CA ALA A 272 31.09 7.07 -16.97
C ALA A 272 31.42 7.62 -18.38
N TYR A 273 30.67 8.61 -18.86
CA TYR A 273 30.95 9.27 -20.14
C TYR A 273 32.25 10.09 -20.10
N LEU A 274 32.46 10.89 -19.05
CA LEU A 274 33.67 11.71 -18.89
C LEU A 274 34.94 10.88 -18.67
N VAL A 275 34.84 9.76 -17.95
CA VAL A 275 35.97 8.85 -17.70
C VAL A 275 36.22 7.92 -18.90
N GLY A 276 35.17 7.36 -19.49
CA GLY A 276 35.25 6.46 -20.65
C GLY A 276 35.64 7.16 -21.95
N GLY A 277 35.26 8.43 -22.14
CA GLY A 277 35.63 9.23 -23.31
C GLY A 277 37.14 9.47 -23.46
N ARG A 278 37.94 9.28 -22.41
CA ARG A 278 39.42 9.39 -22.46
C ARG A 278 40.14 8.07 -22.77
N ALA A 279 39.48 6.93 -22.61
CA ALA A 279 40.11 5.62 -22.78
C ALA A 279 40.24 5.18 -24.26
N SER A 280 39.65 5.91 -25.20
CA SER A 280 39.68 5.54 -26.62
C SER A 280 40.96 5.96 -27.39
N MET A 281 41.94 6.63 -26.76
CA MET A 281 43.12 7.15 -27.49
C MET A 281 44.50 6.68 -27.02
N GLN A 282 44.62 5.88 -25.96
CA GLN A 282 45.94 5.40 -25.52
C GLN A 282 45.91 3.92 -25.15
N SER A 283 46.03 3.08 -26.18
CA SER A 283 46.40 1.67 -26.05
C SER A 283 47.90 1.55 -25.87
N SER A 284 48.36 1.30 -24.64
CA SER A 284 49.48 0.40 -24.28
C SER A 284 49.93 0.73 -22.85
N GLY A 285 49.47 -0.02 -21.85
CA GLY A 285 49.89 0.21 -20.47
C GLY A 285 48.91 -0.40 -19.48
N GLU A 286 49.17 -1.65 -19.15
CA GLU A 286 48.35 -2.60 -18.41
C GLU A 286 48.23 -2.26 -16.91
N GLU A 287 47.18 -1.52 -16.52
CA GLU A 287 46.58 -1.64 -15.18
C GLU A 287 45.15 -1.09 -15.18
N ALA A 288 44.19 -1.98 -15.49
CA ALA A 288 42.79 -1.65 -15.69
C ALA A 288 42.10 -1.26 -14.37
N ARG A 289 42.01 0.04 -14.09
CA ARG A 289 41.14 0.56 -13.02
C ARG A 289 39.71 0.13 -13.28
N LYS A 290 39.13 -0.67 -12.38
CA LYS A 290 37.75 -1.13 -12.48
C LYS A 290 36.80 0.08 -12.58
N PRO A 291 35.94 0.14 -13.62
CA PRO A 291 34.99 1.23 -13.76
C PRO A 291 34.01 1.25 -12.58
N TRP A 292 33.66 2.45 -12.14
CA TRP A 292 32.64 2.67 -11.11
C TRP A 292 31.33 2.03 -11.57
N ARG A 293 30.90 0.96 -10.90
CA ARG A 293 29.61 0.31 -11.18
C ARG A 293 28.58 0.80 -10.16
N LEU A 294 27.48 1.40 -10.63
CA LEU A 294 26.39 1.89 -9.79
C LEU A 294 25.84 0.84 -8.81
N GLY A 295 25.96 -0.44 -9.17
CA GLY A 295 25.59 -1.57 -8.32
C GLY A 295 26.28 -1.60 -6.96
N THR A 296 27.48 -1.03 -6.80
CA THR A 296 28.17 -0.99 -5.49
C THR A 296 27.51 -0.07 -4.47
N PHE A 297 26.71 0.90 -4.91
CA PHE A 297 26.04 1.86 -4.02
C PHE A 297 24.56 1.57 -3.82
N VAL A 298 23.89 0.97 -4.81
CA VAL A 298 22.44 0.74 -4.78
C VAL A 298 22.10 -0.69 -4.32
N ASN A 299 22.99 -1.67 -4.52
CA ASN A 299 22.74 -3.07 -4.17
C ASN A 299 23.55 -3.56 -2.95
N SER A 300 24.17 -2.67 -2.18
CA SER A 300 24.95 -3.07 -0.99
C SER A 300 24.13 -3.78 0.10
N GLU A 301 22.80 -3.78 0.00
CA GLU A 301 21.90 -4.48 0.94
C GLU A 301 21.31 -5.80 0.40
N ALA A 302 21.46 -6.12 -0.90
CA ALA A 302 20.78 -7.27 -1.51
C ALA A 302 21.59 -8.59 -1.56
N ASP A 303 22.91 -8.54 -1.36
CA ASP A 303 23.78 -9.73 -1.48
C ASP A 303 23.97 -10.52 -0.17
N SER A 304 23.28 -10.16 0.91
CA SER A 304 23.42 -10.83 2.21
C SER A 304 22.60 -12.13 2.38
N THR A 305 21.89 -12.62 1.34
CA THR A 305 20.91 -13.71 1.50
C THR A 305 21.20 -15.02 0.74
N GLN A 306 22.42 -15.23 0.22
CA GLN A 306 22.79 -16.53 -0.35
C GLN A 306 23.95 -17.17 0.38
N LEU A 307 23.66 -17.85 1.49
CA LEU A 307 24.47 -18.94 2.06
C LEU A 307 23.66 -19.67 3.15
N VAL A 308 22.61 -20.40 2.76
CA VAL A 308 22.08 -21.49 3.60
C VAL A 308 21.67 -22.66 2.70
N ASP A 309 22.52 -23.68 2.76
CA ASP A 309 22.27 -25.13 2.63
C ASP A 309 21.28 -25.65 1.59
N SER A 310 21.85 -26.15 0.49
CA SER A 310 21.35 -27.34 -0.21
C SER A 310 22.02 -28.59 0.35
N SER A 311 21.39 -29.21 1.35
CA SER A 311 21.61 -30.61 1.73
C SER A 311 20.31 -31.23 2.29
N VAL A 312 19.38 -31.61 1.40
CA VAL A 312 18.45 -32.74 1.53
C VAL A 312 18.13 -33.27 0.14
#